data_AF-A0AAJ6BA88-F1
#
_entry.id   AF-A0AAJ6BA88-F1
#
_cell.length_a   1.000
_cell.length_b   1.000
_cell.length_c   1.000
_cell.angle_alpha   90.00
_cell.angle_beta   90.00
_cell.angle_gamma   90.00
#
_symmetry.space_group_name_H-M   'P 1'
#
loop_
_entity.id
_entity.type
_entity.pdbx_description
1 polymer ?
#
loop_
_entity_poly.entity_id
_entity_poly.type
_entity_poly.pdbx_seq_one_letter_code
_entity_poly.pdbx_strand_id
1 'polypeptide(L)'
;MSYLLRREEVVDVAGLQAMLEESPGKAAQAILAAAGQGAVEAQLLLGQILLDGRGIQEDATVARRWFGIAAQGGSAMAHNMLGRCLEHGWGGEASLPQAAVHYARAADAGLDWGLYNLGNLLATGRGVPANQTQALLCYEKAAQLGHAKSMNLYGRYLEQGIATAPSPARAVRWYRRSAEAGDFRGMFSLALVLFERGQVAEAAPWLERARVEGNMNFLRAALVTLQGAGPLFMAFAGRYAEEIERREA
;
A
#
# COMPACT_ATOMS: atom_id res chain seq x y z
N MET A 1 -15.94 25.67 -47.49
CA MET A 1 -15.98 24.29 -46.95
C MET A 1 -15.06 24.26 -45.75
N SER A 2 -15.59 24.00 -44.55
CA SER A 2 -14.81 23.87 -43.32
C SER A 2 -14.62 22.38 -43.03
N TYR A 3 -13.39 21.97 -42.75
CA TYR A 3 -13.06 20.60 -42.38
C TYR A 3 -12.67 20.57 -40.90
N LEU A 4 -13.30 19.69 -40.12
CA LEU A 4 -12.88 19.35 -38.77
C LEU A 4 -11.90 18.18 -38.87
N LEU A 5 -10.61 18.48 -38.84
CA LEU A 5 -9.58 17.46 -38.65
C LEU A 5 -9.57 17.08 -37.15
N ARG A 6 -10.19 15.94 -36.79
CA ARG A 6 -9.91 15.31 -35.51
C ARG A 6 -8.57 14.58 -35.63
N ARG A 7 -7.55 15.10 -34.97
CA ARG A 7 -6.33 14.33 -34.72
C ARG A 7 -6.61 13.44 -33.51
N GLU A 8 -6.65 12.13 -33.72
CA GLU A 8 -6.59 11.17 -32.62
C GLU A 8 -5.13 11.12 -32.15
N GLU A 9 -4.84 11.77 -31.03
CA GLU A 9 -3.58 11.62 -30.32
C GLU A 9 -3.73 10.46 -29.33
N VAL A 10 -3.07 9.33 -29.63
CA VAL A 10 -2.98 8.20 -28.72
C VAL A 10 -1.76 8.44 -27.84
N VAL A 11 -1.99 8.63 -26.54
CA VAL A 11 -0.94 8.76 -25.54
C VAL A 11 -0.86 7.43 -24.80
N ASP A 12 0.32 6.80 -24.80
CA ASP A 12 0.57 5.60 -24.01
C ASP A 12 0.81 5.94 -22.53
N VAL A 13 0.97 4.92 -21.69
CA VAL A 13 1.15 5.11 -20.24
C VAL A 13 2.36 5.98 -19.92
N ALA A 14 3.47 5.80 -20.65
CA ALA A 14 4.70 6.55 -20.43
C ALA A 14 4.56 8.02 -20.86
N GLY A 15 3.94 8.26 -22.01
CA GLY A 15 3.61 9.61 -22.48
C GLY A 15 2.66 10.33 -21.52
N LEU A 16 1.70 9.62 -20.93
CA LEU A 16 0.77 10.22 -19.97
C LEU A 16 1.47 10.57 -18.64
N GLN A 17 2.41 9.75 -18.19
CA GLN A 17 3.24 10.04 -17.02
C GLN A 17 4.12 11.27 -17.26
N ALA A 18 4.83 11.33 -18.40
CA ALA A 18 5.62 12.50 -18.77
C ALA A 18 4.74 13.77 -18.83
N MET A 19 3.55 13.67 -19.42
CA MET A 19 2.61 14.80 -19.44
C MET A 19 2.14 15.22 -18.04
N LEU A 20 1.93 14.28 -17.11
CA LEU A 20 1.58 14.57 -15.72
C LEU A 20 2.72 15.25 -14.93
N GLU A 21 3.96 15.13 -15.40
CA GLU A 21 5.13 15.80 -14.81
C GLU A 21 5.37 17.17 -15.46
N GLU A 22 5.36 17.23 -16.79
CA GLU A 22 5.71 18.44 -17.54
C GLU A 22 4.54 19.42 -17.68
N SER A 23 3.31 18.92 -17.75
CA SER A 23 2.10 19.73 -17.97
C SER A 23 0.86 19.12 -17.30
N PRO A 24 0.81 19.09 -15.95
CA PRO A 24 -0.25 18.42 -15.21
C PRO A 24 -1.67 18.82 -15.63
N GLY A 25 -1.90 20.12 -15.92
CA GLY A 25 -3.20 20.62 -16.37
C GLY A 25 -3.63 20.09 -17.74
N LYS A 26 -2.69 19.96 -18.70
CA LYS A 26 -2.98 19.37 -20.02
C LYS A 26 -3.25 17.88 -19.90
N ALA A 27 -2.47 17.18 -19.07
CA ALA A 27 -2.71 15.77 -18.78
C ALA A 27 -4.09 15.57 -18.17
N ALA A 28 -4.47 16.37 -17.18
CA ALA A 28 -5.77 16.30 -16.55
C ALA A 28 -6.93 16.56 -17.53
N GLN A 29 -6.78 17.50 -18.47
CA GLN A 29 -7.77 17.73 -19.53
C GLN A 29 -7.92 16.52 -20.46
N ALA A 30 -6.81 15.91 -20.88
CA ALA A 30 -6.85 14.70 -21.72
C ALA A 30 -7.50 13.52 -20.98
N ILE A 31 -7.15 13.33 -19.71
CA ILE A 31 -7.73 12.31 -18.83
C ILE A 31 -9.24 12.53 -18.67
N LEU A 32 -9.67 13.77 -18.42
CA LEU A 32 -11.08 14.13 -18.28
C LEU A 32 -11.87 13.80 -19.56
N ALA A 33 -11.31 14.15 -20.72
CA ALA A 33 -11.94 13.87 -22.01
C ALA A 33 -12.07 12.36 -22.28
N ALA A 34 -11.04 11.57 -21.96
CA ALA A 34 -11.07 10.11 -22.11
C ALA A 34 -12.03 9.44 -21.11
N ALA A 35 -12.04 9.90 -19.85
CA ALA A 35 -12.96 9.41 -18.82
C ALA A 35 -14.43 9.66 -19.19
N GLY A 36 -14.72 10.83 -19.77
CA GLY A 36 -16.04 11.20 -20.30
C GLY A 36 -16.49 10.34 -21.49
N GLN A 37 -15.55 9.69 -22.19
CA GLN A 37 -15.84 8.74 -23.27
C GLN A 37 -15.97 7.28 -22.77
N GLY A 38 -15.86 7.04 -21.47
CA GLY A 38 -16.06 5.72 -20.88
C GLY A 38 -14.78 4.88 -20.72
N ALA A 39 -13.59 5.44 -20.99
CA ALA A 39 -12.33 4.71 -20.79
C ALA A 39 -12.08 4.45 -19.29
N VAL A 40 -12.16 3.20 -18.87
CA VAL A 40 -12.14 2.78 -17.46
C VAL A 40 -10.85 3.18 -16.75
N GLU A 41 -9.70 3.03 -17.41
CA GLU A 41 -8.39 3.42 -16.90
C GLU A 41 -8.31 4.95 -16.71
N ALA A 42 -8.86 5.72 -17.64
CA ALA A 42 -8.92 7.18 -17.53
C ALA A 42 -9.84 7.62 -16.39
N GLN A 43 -10.95 6.91 -16.15
CA GLN A 43 -11.85 7.18 -15.01
C GLN A 43 -11.14 6.90 -13.67
N LEU A 44 -10.40 5.79 -13.56
CA LEU A 44 -9.57 5.49 -12.41
C LEU A 44 -8.53 6.59 -12.18
N LEU A 45 -7.79 6.98 -13.23
CA LEU A 45 -6.75 7.98 -13.14
C LEU A 45 -7.32 9.36 -12.82
N LEU A 46 -8.48 9.72 -13.38
CA LEU A 46 -9.20 10.95 -13.03
C LEU A 46 -9.53 10.99 -11.55
N GLY A 47 -10.02 9.87 -11.00
CA GLY A 47 -10.22 9.74 -9.56
C GLY A 47 -8.94 9.99 -8.77
N GLN A 48 -7.81 9.44 -9.21
CA GLN A 48 -6.53 9.62 -8.53
C GLN A 48 -6.04 11.07 -8.57
N ILE A 49 -6.06 11.73 -9.73
CA ILE A 49 -5.59 13.13 -9.84
C ILE A 49 -6.50 14.12 -9.11
N LEU A 50 -7.80 13.83 -9.00
CA LEU A 50 -8.75 14.58 -8.16
C LEU A 50 -8.50 14.36 -6.67
N LEU A 51 -8.01 13.19 -6.27
CA LEU A 51 -7.65 12.92 -4.88
C LEU A 51 -6.33 13.60 -4.49
N ASP A 52 -5.39 13.72 -5.44
CA ASP A 52 -4.06 14.28 -5.22
C ASP A 52 -3.96 15.80 -5.52
N GLY A 53 -4.97 16.38 -6.17
CA GLY A 53 -4.93 17.78 -6.64
C GLY A 53 -3.89 18.04 -7.74
N ARG A 54 -3.51 17.02 -8.53
CA ARG A 54 -2.46 17.15 -9.56
C ARG A 54 -3.02 17.68 -10.88
N GLY A 55 -2.74 18.94 -11.18
CA GLY A 55 -3.11 19.60 -12.45
C GLY A 55 -4.57 20.06 -12.53
N ILE A 56 -5.42 19.61 -11.61
CA ILE A 56 -6.78 20.08 -11.36
C ILE A 56 -6.99 20.21 -9.86
N GLN A 57 -7.97 21.02 -9.47
CA GLN A 57 -8.32 21.20 -8.06
C GLN A 57 -8.70 19.86 -7.43
N GLU A 58 -8.20 19.62 -6.22
CA GLU A 58 -8.56 18.45 -5.42
C GLU A 58 -10.06 18.43 -5.13
N ASP A 59 -10.69 17.28 -5.33
CA ASP A 59 -12.07 17.01 -4.95
C ASP A 59 -12.25 15.51 -4.67
N ALA A 60 -12.11 15.14 -3.40
CA ALA A 60 -12.25 13.76 -2.97
C ALA A 60 -13.66 13.17 -3.21
N THR A 61 -14.70 14.01 -3.22
CA THR A 61 -16.09 13.56 -3.45
C THR A 61 -16.26 13.14 -4.91
N VAL A 62 -15.76 13.97 -5.84
CA VAL A 62 -15.78 13.65 -7.27
C VAL A 62 -14.81 12.51 -7.59
N ALA A 63 -13.65 12.44 -6.91
CA ALA A 63 -12.74 11.31 -7.02
C ALA A 63 -13.42 9.97 -6.66
N ARG A 64 -14.09 9.92 -5.50
CA ARG A 64 -14.83 8.74 -5.04
C ARG A 64 -15.89 8.31 -6.05
N ARG A 65 -16.59 9.26 -6.67
CA ARG A 65 -17.57 8.98 -7.73
C ARG A 65 -16.90 8.34 -8.95
N TRP A 66 -15.78 8.86 -9.42
CA TRP A 66 -15.06 8.30 -10.57
C TRP A 66 -14.49 6.91 -10.29
N PHE A 67 -13.96 6.66 -9.08
CA PHE A 67 -13.60 5.30 -8.68
C PHE A 67 -14.81 4.37 -8.72
N GLY A 68 -15.99 4.83 -8.30
CA GLY A 68 -17.24 4.06 -8.41
C GLY A 68 -17.62 3.72 -9.86
N ILE A 69 -17.48 4.66 -10.79
CA ILE A 69 -17.76 4.43 -12.21
C ILE A 69 -16.75 3.44 -12.80
N ALA A 70 -15.44 3.65 -12.57
CA ALA A 70 -14.40 2.75 -13.05
C ALA A 70 -14.52 1.34 -12.46
N ALA A 71 -14.93 1.23 -11.19
CA ALA A 71 -15.20 -0.03 -10.53
C ALA A 71 -16.37 -0.79 -11.18
N GLN A 72 -17.45 -0.09 -11.56
CA GLN A 72 -18.55 -0.69 -12.32
C GLN A 72 -18.12 -1.11 -13.73
N GLY A 73 -17.12 -0.41 -14.30
CA GLY A 73 -16.44 -0.79 -15.54
C GLY A 73 -15.47 -1.97 -15.40
N GLY A 74 -15.37 -2.61 -14.24
CA GLY A 74 -14.57 -3.82 -14.02
C GLY A 74 -13.14 -3.58 -13.53
N SER A 75 -12.74 -2.34 -13.21
CA SER A 75 -11.39 -2.08 -12.69
C SER A 75 -11.22 -2.57 -11.25
N ALA A 76 -10.38 -3.58 -11.07
CA ALA A 76 -10.00 -4.09 -9.75
C ALA A 76 -9.30 -3.02 -8.90
N MET A 77 -8.45 -2.19 -9.51
CA MET A 77 -7.78 -1.09 -8.82
C MET A 77 -8.80 -0.02 -8.38
N ALA A 78 -9.82 0.26 -9.19
CA ALA A 78 -10.89 1.17 -8.80
C ALA A 78 -11.73 0.62 -7.64
N HIS A 79 -11.99 -0.69 -7.61
CA HIS A 79 -12.57 -1.34 -6.43
C HIS A 79 -11.69 -1.14 -5.19
N ASN A 80 -10.38 -1.34 -5.29
CA ASN A 80 -9.47 -1.08 -4.17
C ASN A 80 -9.50 0.40 -3.72
N MET A 81 -9.46 1.35 -4.65
CA MET A 81 -9.49 2.78 -4.32
C MET A 81 -10.83 3.21 -3.71
N LEU A 82 -11.95 2.71 -4.21
CA LEU A 82 -13.26 2.94 -3.60
C LEU A 82 -13.33 2.33 -2.19
N GLY A 83 -12.73 1.15 -1.98
CA GLY A 83 -12.55 0.56 -0.65
C GLY A 83 -11.79 1.49 0.30
N ARG A 84 -10.70 2.12 -0.17
CA ARG A 84 -9.93 3.10 0.62
C ARG A 84 -10.73 4.36 0.94
N CYS A 85 -11.50 4.88 -0.02
CA CYS A 85 -12.41 6.01 0.23
C CYS A 85 -13.42 5.66 1.33
N LEU A 86 -13.96 4.45 1.32
CA LEU A 86 -14.89 3.95 2.34
C LEU A 86 -14.21 3.67 3.68
N GLU A 87 -12.97 3.20 3.71
CA GLU A 87 -12.24 2.97 4.96
C GLU A 87 -11.87 4.29 5.66
N HIS A 88 -11.45 5.29 4.90
CA HIS A 88 -10.90 6.54 5.44
C HIS A 88 -11.85 7.74 5.38
N GLY A 89 -13.03 7.58 4.77
CA GLY A 89 -13.99 8.68 4.60
C GLY A 89 -13.58 9.73 3.56
N TRP A 90 -12.77 9.35 2.57
CA TRP A 90 -12.40 10.29 1.51
C TRP A 90 -13.59 10.52 0.58
N GLY A 91 -14.04 11.77 0.50
CA GLY A 91 -15.17 12.16 -0.36
C GLY A 91 -16.54 11.70 0.13
N GLY A 92 -16.68 11.40 1.43
CA GLY A 92 -17.96 11.04 2.04
C GLY A 92 -17.79 10.26 3.35
N GLU A 93 -18.90 9.77 3.91
CA GLU A 93 -18.82 8.99 5.15
C GLU A 93 -18.05 7.67 4.97
N ALA A 94 -17.32 7.30 6.02
CA ALA A 94 -16.60 6.05 6.11
C ALA A 94 -17.56 4.88 6.42
N SER A 95 -17.31 3.72 5.83
CA SER A 95 -18.01 2.48 6.09
C SER A 95 -17.06 1.30 5.88
N LEU A 96 -16.50 0.79 6.98
CA LEU A 96 -15.61 -0.38 6.96
C LEU A 96 -16.26 -1.65 6.38
N PRO A 97 -17.56 -1.96 6.65
CA PRO A 97 -18.22 -3.10 6.00
C PRO A 97 -18.29 -2.96 4.48
N GLN A 98 -18.60 -1.77 3.96
CA GLN A 98 -18.62 -1.54 2.51
C GLN A 98 -17.21 -1.54 1.92
N ALA A 99 -16.21 -1.01 2.64
CA ALA A 99 -14.81 -1.11 2.24
C ALA A 99 -14.39 -2.57 2.04
N ALA A 100 -14.76 -3.46 2.97
CA ALA A 100 -14.47 -4.88 2.87
C ALA A 100 -15.09 -5.54 1.62
N VAL A 101 -16.32 -5.18 1.26
CA VAL A 101 -16.95 -5.67 0.02
C VAL A 101 -16.15 -5.28 -1.22
N HIS A 102 -15.66 -4.04 -1.28
CA HIS A 102 -14.87 -3.57 -2.41
C HIS A 102 -13.45 -4.16 -2.44
N TYR A 103 -12.79 -4.29 -1.30
CA TYR A 103 -11.52 -5.00 -1.21
C TYR A 103 -11.65 -6.47 -1.61
N ALA A 104 -12.74 -7.15 -1.23
CA ALA A 104 -13.03 -8.52 -1.67
C ALA A 104 -13.16 -8.62 -3.18
N ARG A 105 -13.91 -7.72 -3.84
CA ARG A 105 -13.98 -7.69 -5.31
C ARG A 105 -12.62 -7.48 -5.97
N ALA A 106 -11.80 -6.59 -5.43
CA ALA A 106 -10.44 -6.39 -5.92
C ALA A 106 -9.56 -7.64 -5.71
N ALA A 107 -9.69 -8.30 -4.56
CA ALA A 107 -8.96 -9.53 -4.22
C ALA A 107 -9.36 -10.73 -5.09
N ASP A 108 -10.65 -10.87 -5.39
CA ASP A 108 -11.20 -11.89 -6.28
C ASP A 108 -10.66 -11.72 -7.71
N ALA A 109 -10.51 -10.48 -8.16
CA ALA A 109 -9.86 -10.13 -9.42
C ALA A 109 -8.31 -10.30 -9.39
N GLY A 110 -7.75 -10.77 -8.27
CA GLY A 110 -6.32 -11.05 -8.14
C GLY A 110 -5.46 -9.83 -7.85
N LEU A 111 -6.05 -8.68 -7.48
CA LEU A 111 -5.27 -7.50 -7.10
C LEU A 111 -4.64 -7.70 -5.71
N ASP A 112 -3.32 -7.59 -5.67
CA ASP A 112 -2.48 -7.74 -4.48
C ASP A 112 -2.81 -6.73 -3.37
N TRP A 113 -3.07 -5.47 -3.73
CA TRP A 113 -3.55 -4.44 -2.80
C TRP A 113 -4.94 -4.74 -2.22
N GLY A 114 -5.84 -5.29 -3.04
CA GLY A 114 -7.16 -5.74 -2.58
C GLY A 114 -7.04 -6.87 -1.55
N LEU A 115 -6.18 -7.85 -1.84
CA LEU A 115 -5.85 -8.94 -0.92
C LEU A 115 -5.25 -8.43 0.40
N TYR A 116 -4.27 -7.52 0.33
CA TYR A 116 -3.65 -6.92 1.50
C TYR A 116 -4.67 -6.17 2.38
N ASN A 117 -5.50 -5.32 1.77
CA ASN A 117 -6.47 -4.51 2.50
C ASN A 117 -7.58 -5.37 3.13
N LEU A 118 -8.10 -6.35 2.38
CA LEU A 118 -9.06 -7.33 2.93
C LEU A 118 -8.43 -8.12 4.09
N GLY A 119 -7.20 -8.60 3.91
CA GLY A 119 -6.45 -9.31 4.94
C GLY A 119 -6.32 -8.51 6.24
N ASN A 120 -6.07 -7.20 6.15
CA ASN A 120 -6.01 -6.33 7.33
C ASN A 120 -7.34 -6.21 8.06
N LEU A 121 -8.46 -6.07 7.33
CA LEU A 121 -9.79 -6.01 7.95
C LEU A 121 -10.14 -7.32 8.65
N LEU A 122 -9.86 -8.46 8.01
CA LEU A 122 -10.06 -9.79 8.59
C LEU A 122 -9.14 -10.06 9.79
N ALA A 123 -7.88 -9.63 9.74
CA ALA A 123 -6.94 -9.81 10.85
C ALA A 123 -7.31 -8.99 12.08
N THR A 124 -7.90 -7.80 11.89
CA THR A 124 -8.23 -6.86 12.96
C THR A 124 -9.69 -6.92 13.41
N GLY A 125 -10.57 -7.57 12.64
CA GLY A 125 -12.01 -7.60 12.90
C GLY A 125 -12.70 -6.26 12.66
N ARG A 126 -12.07 -5.34 11.91
CA ARG A 126 -12.63 -4.01 11.62
C ARG A 126 -13.59 -4.09 10.44
N GLY A 127 -14.87 -3.81 10.67
CA GLY A 127 -15.92 -3.81 9.64
C GLY A 127 -16.40 -5.18 9.19
N VAL A 128 -15.65 -6.25 9.50
CA VAL A 128 -16.00 -7.65 9.29
C VAL A 128 -15.58 -8.47 10.50
N PRO A 129 -16.21 -9.62 10.81
CA PRO A 129 -15.75 -10.51 11.85
C PRO A 129 -14.28 -10.90 11.64
N ALA A 130 -13.50 -10.92 12.72
CA ALA A 130 -12.10 -11.31 12.64
C ALA A 130 -11.97 -12.77 12.18
N ASN A 131 -11.08 -13.03 11.22
CA ASN A 131 -10.80 -14.36 10.71
C ASN A 131 -9.32 -14.48 10.31
N GLN A 132 -8.53 -15.02 11.23
CA GLN A 132 -7.07 -15.15 11.05
C GLN A 132 -6.71 -16.11 9.91
N THR A 133 -7.53 -17.15 9.66
CA THR A 133 -7.28 -18.12 8.58
C THR A 133 -7.46 -17.47 7.21
N GLN A 134 -8.53 -16.70 7.01
CA GLN A 134 -8.72 -15.98 5.76
C GLN A 134 -7.72 -14.83 5.60
N ALA A 135 -7.38 -14.11 6.67
CA ALA A 135 -6.33 -13.10 6.63
C ALA A 135 -4.98 -13.70 6.18
N LEU A 136 -4.60 -14.85 6.75
CA LEU A 136 -3.40 -15.60 6.36
C LEU A 136 -3.39 -15.90 4.86
N LEU A 137 -4.49 -16.43 4.32
CA LEU A 137 -4.62 -16.75 2.89
C LEU A 137 -4.50 -15.49 2.01
N CYS A 138 -5.12 -14.38 2.42
CA CYS A 138 -4.99 -13.10 1.73
C CYS A 138 -3.52 -12.62 1.70
N TYR A 139 -2.84 -12.64 2.85
CA TYR A 139 -1.43 -12.23 2.92
C TYR A 139 -0.52 -13.15 2.12
N GLU A 140 -0.73 -14.47 2.17
CA GLU A 140 0.02 -15.43 1.38
C GLU A 140 -0.11 -15.15 -0.11
N LYS A 141 -1.34 -15.01 -0.62
CA LYS A 141 -1.59 -14.77 -2.04
C LYS A 141 -0.99 -13.43 -2.49
N ALA A 142 -1.16 -12.36 -1.71
CA ALA A 142 -0.55 -11.06 -2.00
C ALA A 142 0.99 -11.11 -1.96
N ALA A 143 1.57 -11.83 -1.00
CA ALA A 143 3.02 -12.02 -0.89
C ALA A 143 3.58 -12.79 -2.10
N GLN A 144 2.86 -13.80 -2.59
CA GLN A 144 3.22 -14.53 -3.82
C GLN A 144 3.20 -13.62 -5.05
N LEU A 145 2.29 -12.65 -5.11
CA LEU A 145 2.19 -11.65 -6.19
C LEU A 145 3.24 -10.53 -6.10
N GLY A 146 4.09 -10.51 -5.08
CA GLY A 146 5.13 -9.49 -4.95
C GLY A 146 4.80 -8.33 -4.00
N HIS A 147 3.64 -8.34 -3.32
CA HIS A 147 3.27 -7.26 -2.41
C HIS A 147 4.13 -7.26 -1.13
N ALA A 148 5.08 -6.33 -1.07
CA ALA A 148 6.11 -6.27 -0.02
C ALA A 148 5.53 -6.29 1.41
N LYS A 149 4.53 -5.46 1.71
CA LYS A 149 3.91 -5.42 3.06
C LYS A 149 3.27 -6.75 3.45
N SER A 150 2.67 -7.45 2.48
CA SER A 150 2.07 -8.76 2.71
C SER A 150 3.12 -9.84 2.94
N MET A 151 4.29 -9.75 2.31
CA MET A 151 5.41 -10.66 2.61
C MET A 151 5.83 -10.55 4.08
N ASN A 152 5.96 -9.32 4.60
CA ASN A 152 6.24 -9.12 6.02
C ASN A 152 5.13 -9.72 6.92
N LEU A 153 3.87 -9.41 6.64
CA LEU A 153 2.75 -9.92 7.43
C LEU A 153 2.64 -11.44 7.38
N TYR A 154 2.81 -12.05 6.21
CA TYR A 154 2.82 -13.50 6.06
C TYR A 154 3.99 -14.13 6.83
N GLY A 155 5.17 -13.51 6.77
CA GLY A 155 6.32 -13.90 7.57
C GLY A 155 5.99 -13.94 9.07
N ARG A 156 5.31 -12.92 9.58
CA ARG A 156 4.88 -12.85 10.98
C ARG A 156 3.88 -13.93 11.38
N TYR A 157 2.92 -14.24 10.53
CA TYR A 157 1.99 -15.36 10.81
C TYR A 157 2.74 -16.70 10.88
N LEU A 158 3.71 -16.92 10.00
CA LEU A 158 4.54 -18.11 10.01
C LEU A 158 5.45 -18.16 11.24
N GLU A 159 6.05 -17.05 11.64
CA GLU A 159 6.89 -17.00 12.84
C GLU A 159 6.10 -17.34 14.10
N GLN A 160 4.92 -16.74 14.25
CA GLN A 160 4.09 -16.86 15.46
C GLN A 160 3.14 -18.07 15.44
N GLY A 161 2.99 -18.75 14.31
CA GLY A 161 2.02 -19.84 14.14
C GLY A 161 0.56 -19.39 14.22
N ILE A 162 0.25 -18.19 13.75
CA ILE A 162 -1.13 -17.69 13.75
C ILE A 162 -1.89 -18.39 12.62
N ALA A 163 -2.93 -19.16 12.96
CA ALA A 163 -3.75 -19.93 12.03
C ALA A 163 -2.95 -20.89 11.12
N THR A 164 -1.73 -21.25 11.52
CA THR A 164 -0.82 -22.17 10.82
C THR A 164 0.21 -22.73 11.78
N ALA A 165 0.91 -23.80 11.41
CA ALA A 165 2.04 -24.28 12.21
C ALA A 165 3.20 -23.27 12.15
N PRO A 166 3.86 -22.96 13.29
CA PRO A 166 5.04 -22.09 13.29
C PRO A 166 6.12 -22.60 12.35
N SER A 167 6.72 -21.69 11.58
CA SER A 167 7.84 -21.96 10.69
C SER A 167 8.79 -20.75 10.60
N PRO A 168 9.63 -20.52 11.63
CA PRO A 168 10.58 -19.40 11.66
C PRO A 168 11.54 -19.37 10.45
N ALA A 169 11.93 -20.55 9.95
CA ALA A 169 12.77 -20.64 8.76
C ALA A 169 12.07 -20.13 7.49
N ARG A 170 10.75 -20.32 7.36
CA ARG A 170 9.96 -19.73 6.26
C ARG A 170 9.74 -18.25 6.48
N ALA A 171 9.48 -17.83 7.73
CA ALA A 171 9.28 -16.43 8.09
C ALA A 171 10.46 -15.56 7.65
N VAL A 172 11.70 -15.96 7.97
CA VAL A 172 12.91 -15.20 7.56
C VAL A 172 13.04 -15.06 6.06
N ARG A 173 12.67 -16.07 5.27
CA ARG A 173 12.70 -15.95 3.80
C ARG A 173 11.71 -14.90 3.31
N TRP A 174 10.53 -14.81 3.92
CA TRP A 174 9.54 -13.80 3.58
C TRP A 174 9.91 -12.39 4.07
N TYR A 175 10.48 -12.27 5.28
CA TYR A 175 11.04 -11.00 5.75
C TYR A 175 12.15 -10.50 4.83
N ARG A 176 13.04 -11.39 4.38
CA ARG A 176 14.08 -11.05 3.40
C ARG A 176 13.51 -10.53 2.08
N ARG A 177 12.56 -11.25 1.49
CA ARG A 177 11.89 -10.79 0.27
C ARG A 177 11.17 -9.46 0.45
N SER A 178 10.54 -9.25 1.61
CA SER A 178 9.89 -7.98 1.96
C SER A 178 10.89 -6.81 2.04
N ALA A 179 12.05 -7.05 2.66
CA ALA A 179 13.11 -6.08 2.82
C ALA A 179 13.76 -5.72 1.48
N GLU A 180 14.04 -6.72 0.65
CA GLU A 180 14.58 -6.56 -0.72
C GLU A 180 13.58 -5.82 -1.63
N ALA A 181 12.28 -6.03 -1.42
CA ALA A 181 11.21 -5.30 -2.12
C ALA A 181 10.94 -3.89 -1.55
N GLY A 182 11.72 -3.41 -0.58
CA GLY A 182 11.65 -2.03 -0.09
C GLY A 182 10.63 -1.76 1.02
N ASP A 183 10.04 -2.78 1.67
CA ASP A 183 9.18 -2.53 2.84
C ASP A 183 10.02 -2.43 4.12
N PHE A 184 10.03 -1.25 4.73
CA PHE A 184 10.77 -0.96 5.96
C PHE A 184 10.37 -1.84 7.15
N ARG A 185 9.13 -2.39 7.20
CA ARG A 185 8.74 -3.33 8.27
C ARG A 185 9.37 -4.69 8.05
N GLY A 186 9.46 -5.13 6.79
CA GLY A 186 10.24 -6.30 6.38
C GLY A 186 11.72 -6.16 6.73
N MET A 187 12.32 -5.01 6.45
CA MET A 187 13.70 -4.71 6.83
C MET A 187 13.91 -4.80 8.34
N PHE A 188 13.02 -4.19 9.12
CA PHE A 188 13.06 -4.22 10.58
C PHE A 188 12.90 -5.65 11.13
N SER A 189 11.90 -6.39 10.67
CA SER A 189 11.64 -7.77 11.13
C SER A 189 12.80 -8.71 10.75
N LEU A 190 13.35 -8.57 9.55
CA LEU A 190 14.55 -9.31 9.15
C LEU A 190 15.73 -8.97 10.06
N ALA A 191 15.98 -7.69 10.32
CA ALA A 191 17.10 -7.26 11.16
C ALA A 191 17.01 -7.87 12.56
N LEU A 192 15.84 -7.81 13.21
CA LEU A 192 15.65 -8.39 14.54
C LEU A 192 16.00 -9.88 14.58
N VAL A 193 15.49 -10.67 13.62
CA VAL A 193 15.77 -12.11 13.58
C VAL A 193 17.25 -12.41 13.25
N LEU A 194 17.90 -11.59 12.42
CA LEU A 194 19.33 -11.72 12.15
C LEU A 194 20.17 -11.38 13.41
N PHE A 195 19.77 -10.38 14.19
CA PHE A 195 20.41 -10.05 15.47
C PHE A 195 20.31 -11.20 16.48
N GLU A 196 19.13 -11.82 16.62
CA GLU A 196 18.93 -12.99 17.48
C GLU A 196 19.83 -14.18 17.08
N ARG A 197 20.18 -14.27 15.79
CA ARG A 197 21.10 -15.29 15.24
C ARG A 197 22.57 -14.91 15.32
N GLY A 198 22.90 -13.76 15.91
CA GLY A 198 24.26 -13.22 15.98
C GLY A 198 24.80 -12.70 14.63
N GLN A 199 23.96 -12.56 13.61
CA GLN A 199 24.33 -12.09 12.27
C GLN A 199 24.33 -10.55 12.19
N VAL A 200 25.00 -9.92 13.15
CA VAL A 200 24.98 -8.46 13.39
C VAL A 200 25.38 -7.65 12.15
N ALA A 201 26.43 -8.08 11.44
CA ALA A 201 26.92 -7.38 10.25
C ALA A 201 25.89 -7.37 9.11
N GLU A 202 25.09 -8.42 8.98
CA GLU A 202 24.00 -8.47 8.00
C GLU A 202 22.77 -7.70 8.49
N ALA A 203 22.48 -7.73 9.80
CA ALA A 203 21.31 -7.10 10.39
C ALA A 203 21.35 -5.57 10.39
N ALA A 204 22.51 -4.98 10.72
CA ALA A 204 22.62 -3.54 10.97
C ALA A 204 22.23 -2.65 9.77
N PRO A 205 22.64 -2.95 8.51
CA PRO A 205 22.21 -2.17 7.35
C PRO A 205 20.69 -2.16 7.14
N TRP A 206 20.01 -3.29 7.41
CA TRP A 206 18.55 -3.37 7.29
C TRP A 206 17.86 -2.51 8.33
N LEU A 207 18.34 -2.54 9.57
CA LEU A 207 17.78 -1.71 10.64
C LEU A 207 17.98 -0.22 10.36
N GLU A 208 19.13 0.16 9.80
CA GLU A 208 19.41 1.54 9.40
C GLU A 208 18.52 2.00 8.24
N ARG A 209 18.34 1.17 7.21
CA ARG A 209 17.42 1.49 6.11
C ARG A 209 15.98 1.61 6.60
N ALA A 210 15.53 0.73 7.49
CA ALA A 210 14.20 0.79 8.08
C ALA A 210 13.96 2.13 8.80
N ARG A 211 14.97 2.67 9.49
CA ARG A 211 14.94 3.98 10.15
C ARG A 211 14.74 5.13 9.15
N VAL A 212 15.43 5.08 8.02
CA VAL A 212 15.37 6.13 6.99
C VAL A 212 14.05 6.06 6.21
N GLU A 213 13.66 4.86 5.78
CA GLU A 213 12.49 4.65 4.90
C GLU A 213 11.16 4.57 5.68
N GLY A 214 11.22 4.33 6.99
CA GLY A 214 10.06 4.20 7.86
C GLY A 214 9.25 5.48 8.03
N ASN A 215 7.93 5.35 8.15
CA ASN A 215 7.05 6.48 8.49
C ASN A 215 7.01 6.76 10.00
N MET A 216 6.50 7.92 10.42
CA MET A 216 6.50 8.35 11.83
C MET A 216 5.85 7.33 12.78
N ASN A 217 4.70 6.76 12.40
CA ASN A 217 4.02 5.76 13.22
C ASN A 217 4.87 4.50 13.42
N PHE A 218 5.56 4.08 12.37
CA PHE A 218 6.51 2.97 12.47
C PHE A 218 7.72 3.32 13.32
N LEU A 219 8.36 4.49 13.12
CA LEU A 219 9.55 4.87 13.86
C LEU A 219 9.30 4.88 15.37
N ARG A 220 8.15 5.45 15.79
CA ARG A 220 7.74 5.45 17.20
C ARG A 220 7.55 4.04 17.75
N ALA A 221 6.86 3.15 17.01
CA ALA A 221 6.67 1.76 17.43
C ALA A 221 7.98 0.96 17.46
N ALA A 222 8.85 1.18 16.47
CA ALA A 222 10.16 0.54 16.38
C ALA A 222 11.07 0.99 17.52
N LEU A 223 11.07 2.28 17.87
CA LEU A 223 11.82 2.82 19.00
C LEU A 223 11.48 2.10 20.31
N VAL A 224 10.18 1.97 20.62
CA VAL A 224 9.72 1.25 21.82
C VAL A 224 10.22 -0.19 21.82
N THR A 225 10.15 -0.86 20.66
CA THR A 225 10.64 -2.23 20.51
C THR A 225 12.15 -2.32 20.77
N LEU A 226 12.94 -1.42 20.19
CA LEU A 226 14.40 -1.39 20.33
C LEU A 226 14.84 -1.08 21.77
N GLN A 227 14.14 -0.17 22.46
CA GLN A 227 14.39 0.14 23.87
C GLN A 227 14.14 -1.08 24.78
N GLY A 228 13.15 -1.92 24.42
CA GLY A 228 12.85 -3.15 25.15
C GLY A 228 13.73 -4.36 24.79
N ALA A 229 14.48 -4.30 23.69
CA ALA A 229 15.23 -5.45 23.14
C ALA A 229 16.62 -5.66 23.78
N GLY A 230 17.02 -4.81 24.73
CA GLY A 230 18.25 -4.96 25.51
C GLY A 230 19.45 -4.15 25.01
N PRO A 231 20.62 -4.27 25.67
CA PRO A 231 21.75 -3.35 25.51
C PRO A 231 22.29 -3.23 24.08
N LEU A 232 22.25 -4.33 23.30
CA LEU A 232 22.73 -4.35 21.92
C LEU A 232 21.99 -3.34 21.02
N PHE A 233 20.71 -3.07 21.32
CA PHE A 233 19.86 -2.20 20.51
C PHE A 233 19.85 -0.73 20.95
N MET A 234 20.46 -0.39 22.09
CA MET A 234 20.42 0.97 22.65
C MET A 234 20.98 2.03 21.68
N ALA A 235 22.07 1.71 20.99
CA ALA A 235 22.64 2.62 19.98
C ALA A 235 21.70 2.83 18.78
N PHE A 236 20.94 1.79 18.38
CA PHE A 236 19.94 1.93 17.32
C PHE A 236 18.72 2.71 17.81
N ALA A 237 18.25 2.46 19.03
CA ALA A 237 17.17 3.22 19.65
C ALA A 237 17.49 4.72 19.68
N GLY A 238 18.72 5.10 20.06
CA GLY A 238 19.18 6.50 20.00
C GLY A 238 19.03 7.11 18.60
N ARG A 239 19.52 6.43 17.56
CA ARG A 239 19.38 6.89 16.17
C ARG A 239 17.92 7.01 15.72
N TYR A 240 17.06 6.10 16.16
CA TYR A 240 15.62 6.18 15.88
C TYR A 240 14.96 7.37 16.57
N ALA A 241 15.34 7.68 17.81
CA ALA A 241 14.85 8.86 18.53
C ALA A 241 15.29 10.16 17.83
N GLU A 242 16.57 10.28 17.48
CA GLU A 242 17.10 11.42 16.71
C GLU A 242 16.35 11.63 15.39
N GLU A 243 16.01 10.54 14.68
CA GLU A 243 15.26 10.61 13.43
C GLU A 243 13.83 11.13 13.63
N ILE A 244 13.18 10.70 14.72
CA ILE A 244 11.83 11.16 15.09
C ILE A 244 11.88 12.66 15.39
N GLU A 245 12.80 13.09 16.26
CA GLU A 245 12.98 14.50 16.63
C GLU A 245 13.24 15.36 15.39
N ARG A 246 14.11 14.92 14.48
CA ARG A 246 14.41 15.62 13.23
C ARG A 246 13.19 15.82 12.33
N ARG A 247 12.24 14.88 12.32
CA ARG A 247 11.02 14.96 11.48
C ARG A 247 9.88 15.73 12.14
N GLU A 248 9.96 15.95 13.45
CA GLU A 248 8.99 16.73 14.22
C GLU A 248 9.35 18.21 14.31
N ALA A 249 10.63 18.55 14.15
CA ALA A 249 11.13 19.92 14.07
C ALA A 249 10.79 20.61 12.73
#